data_AF-A0A4Q7UFE2-F1
#
_entry.id   AF-A0A4Q7UFE2-F1
#
_cell.length_a   1.000
_cell.length_b   1.000
_cell.length_c   1.000
_cell.angle_alpha   90.00
_cell.angle_beta   90.00
_cell.angle_gamma   90.00
#
_symmetry.space_group_name_H-M   'P 1'
#
loop_
_entity.id
_entity.type
_entity.pdbx_description
1 polymer ?
#
loop_
_entity_poly.entity_id
_entity_poly.type
_entity_poly.pdbx_seq_one_letter_code
_entity_poly.pdbx_strand_id
1 'polypeptide(L)'
;MSGIRRASRPPNGPVAIATSPWIVVGAGVVVMVVLLFVALGAYRGRSPAPDGAQPPALPLPSAVAAPSAPTSAPSPAPVVPGLSGRASGLPPSTAPGSGSPSAAPTVGPITKPTATRSPSRAASGQPAMTGRYRVVQSFDGGFIGEVSMVNGSARSRGWTVWLDFSGGRLVTAWVEGVPQGTVRQFDGGFTYVSGVEVSPGGSVSLRFHLERASHTPRECTVDGVRCTGL
;
A
#
# COMPACT_ATOMS: atom_id res chain seq x y z
N MET A 1 29.42 50.07 63.10
CA MET A 1 29.57 50.64 61.74
C MET A 1 30.51 49.74 60.93
N SER A 2 30.17 49.53 59.66
CA SER A 2 30.97 48.96 58.56
C SER A 2 30.99 47.44 58.27
N GLY A 3 30.66 47.14 57.01
CA GLY A 3 30.97 45.91 56.25
C GLY A 3 29.76 44.98 56.08
N ILE A 4 29.31 44.54 54.90
CA ILE A 4 29.75 44.65 53.50
C ILE A 4 28.52 44.35 52.64
N ARG A 5 28.25 45.16 51.61
CA ARG A 5 27.23 44.85 50.60
C ARG A 5 27.78 43.74 49.69
N ARG A 6 27.14 42.57 49.67
CA ARG A 6 27.26 41.65 48.53
C ARG A 6 25.98 41.71 47.72
N ALA A 7 26.04 42.45 46.63
CA ALA A 7 25.08 42.36 45.55
C ALA A 7 25.18 40.95 44.94
N SER A 8 24.10 40.19 44.99
CA SER A 8 23.98 38.96 44.21
C SER A 8 23.76 39.36 42.76
N ARG A 9 24.80 39.20 41.94
CA ARG A 9 24.73 39.33 40.48
C ARG A 9 23.98 38.12 39.92
N PRO A 10 22.98 38.29 39.03
CA PRO A 10 22.42 37.16 38.31
C PRO A 10 23.45 36.68 37.26
N PRO A 11 23.68 35.37 37.12
CA PRO A 11 24.45 34.85 36.01
C PRO A 11 23.60 34.89 34.74
N ASN A 12 23.82 35.91 33.91
CA ASN A 12 23.51 35.83 32.48
C ASN A 12 24.59 34.96 31.83
N GLY A 13 24.43 33.65 31.92
CA GLY A 13 25.14 32.69 31.07
C GLY A 13 24.37 32.53 29.75
N PRO A 14 25.04 32.37 28.60
CA PRO A 14 24.37 32.08 27.35
C PRO A 14 23.62 30.77 27.54
N VAL A 15 22.30 30.82 27.37
CA VAL A 15 21.48 29.62 27.28
C VAL A 15 22.03 28.85 26.08
N ALA A 16 22.85 27.85 26.36
CA ALA A 16 23.09 26.77 25.44
C ALA A 16 21.72 26.11 25.27
N ILE A 17 20.94 26.60 24.31
CA ILE A 17 19.73 25.96 23.84
C ILE A 17 20.24 24.68 23.20
N ALA A 18 20.46 23.66 24.02
CA ALA A 18 20.35 22.29 23.59
C ALA A 18 19.01 22.26 22.87
N THR A 19 19.07 22.17 21.54
CA THR A 19 17.91 22.07 20.66
C THR A 19 17.22 20.75 20.97
N SER A 20 16.47 20.77 22.07
CA SER A 20 15.58 19.69 22.44
C SER A 20 14.65 19.52 21.25
N PRO A 21 14.53 18.32 20.66
CA PRO A 21 13.74 18.09 19.45
C PRO A 21 12.31 18.66 19.54
N TRP A 22 11.77 18.70 20.76
CA TRP A 22 10.47 19.27 21.10
C TRP A 22 10.35 20.79 20.85
N ILE A 23 11.44 21.55 20.97
CA ILE A 23 11.44 23.00 20.69
C ILE A 23 11.32 23.23 19.18
N VAL A 24 11.99 22.43 18.36
CA VAL A 24 11.88 22.53 16.89
C VAL A 24 10.47 22.16 16.44
N VAL A 25 9.89 21.09 17.02
CA VAL A 25 8.49 20.71 16.77
C VAL A 25 7.53 21.81 17.24
N GLY A 26 7.72 22.35 18.45
CA GLY A 26 6.90 23.43 18.99
C GLY A 26 6.98 24.70 18.14
N ALA A 27 8.18 25.13 17.76
CA ALA A 27 8.38 26.26 16.86
C ALA A 27 7.73 26.03 15.50
N GLY A 28 7.86 24.82 14.94
CA GLY A 28 7.20 24.43 13.69
C GLY A 28 5.68 24.50 13.77
N VAL A 29 5.08 23.98 14.85
CA VAL A 29 3.62 24.05 15.06
C VAL A 29 3.16 25.50 15.19
N VAL A 30 3.88 26.34 15.94
CA VAL A 30 3.54 27.77 16.07
C VAL A 30 3.57 28.48 14.71
N VAL A 31 4.62 28.26 13.92
CA VAL A 31 4.73 28.82 12.55
C VAL A 31 3.58 28.32 11.67
N MET A 32 3.27 27.01 11.71
CA MET A 32 2.16 26.44 10.93
C MET A 32 0.81 27.05 11.30
N VAL A 33 0.54 27.24 12.60
CA VAL A 33 -0.69 27.87 13.09
C VAL A 33 -0.77 29.34 12.66
N VAL A 34 0.32 30.11 12.80
CA VAL A 34 0.35 31.51 12.35
C VAL A 34 0.10 31.61 10.84
N LEU A 35 0.74 30.76 10.04
CA LEU A 35 0.51 30.71 8.59
C LEU A 35 -0.94 30.37 8.26
N LEU A 36 -1.57 29.45 9.00
CA LEU A 36 -2.98 29.11 8.83
C LEU A 36 -3.89 30.31 9.12
N PHE A 37 -3.65 31.06 10.20
CA PHE A 37 -4.41 32.27 10.52
C PHE A 37 -4.21 33.37 9.46
N VAL A 38 -2.99 33.56 8.96
CA VAL A 38 -2.71 34.52 7.88
C VAL A 38 -3.43 34.10 6.59
N ALA A 39 -3.42 32.81 6.25
CA ALA A 39 -4.16 32.30 5.10
C ALA A 39 -5.67 32.51 5.26
N LEU A 40 -6.24 32.16 6.42
CA LEU A 40 -7.66 32.40 6.72
C LEU A 40 -8.02 33.89 6.66
N GLY A 41 -7.14 34.77 7.15
CA GLY A 41 -7.30 36.22 7.06
C GLY A 41 -7.23 36.73 5.62
N ALA A 42 -6.30 36.22 4.80
CA ALA A 42 -6.17 36.56 3.39
C ALA A 42 -7.38 36.07 2.57
N TYR A 43 -7.93 34.91 2.91
CA TYR A 43 -9.18 34.39 2.30
C TYR A 43 -10.41 35.20 2.73
N ARG A 44 -10.47 35.67 3.97
CA ARG A 44 -11.55 36.54 4.46
C ARG A 44 -11.47 37.97 3.91
N GLY A 45 -10.28 38.44 3.54
CA GLY A 45 -10.06 39.77 2.95
C GLY A 45 -10.35 39.85 1.44
N ARG A 46 -10.55 38.70 0.77
CA ARG A 46 -10.96 38.62 -0.63
C ARG A 46 -12.43 38.26 -0.73
N SER A 47 -13.30 39.20 -0.32
CA SER A 47 -14.70 39.15 -0.68
C SER A 47 -14.82 39.18 -2.22
N PRO A 48 -15.58 38.27 -2.85
CA PRO A 48 -15.96 38.42 -4.24
C PRO A 48 -16.80 39.70 -4.38
N ALA A 49 -16.50 40.50 -5.40
CA ALA A 49 -17.29 41.68 -5.73
C ALA A 49 -18.76 41.28 -5.98
N PRO A 50 -19.76 42.09 -5.56
CA PRO A 50 -21.16 41.83 -5.89
C PRO A 50 -21.40 42.01 -7.39
N ASP A 51 -22.25 41.13 -7.94
CA ASP A 51 -22.64 41.03 -9.34
C ASP A 51 -23.01 42.37 -10.01
N GLY A 52 -22.49 42.55 -11.24
CA GLY A 52 -22.79 43.70 -12.07
C GLY A 52 -22.34 43.53 -13.52
N ALA A 53 -22.64 42.38 -14.15
CA ALA A 53 -22.50 42.24 -15.60
C ALA A 53 -23.56 41.28 -16.16
N GLN A 54 -24.65 41.87 -16.59
CA GLN A 54 -25.77 41.25 -17.30
C GLN A 54 -25.29 40.48 -18.56
N PRO A 55 -25.73 39.24 -18.81
CA PRO A 55 -25.48 38.58 -20.08
C PRO A 55 -26.31 39.22 -21.20
N PRO A 56 -25.76 39.46 -22.41
CA PRO A 56 -26.54 39.95 -23.53
C PRO A 56 -27.54 38.88 -23.99
N ALA A 57 -28.81 39.28 -24.11
CA ALA A 57 -29.89 38.47 -24.64
C ALA A 57 -29.56 37.99 -26.07
N LEU A 58 -29.64 36.68 -26.31
CA LEU A 58 -29.57 36.07 -27.63
C LEU A 58 -30.90 36.30 -28.37
N PRO A 59 -30.91 36.87 -29.59
CA PRO A 59 -32.08 36.81 -30.44
C PRO A 59 -32.12 35.46 -31.18
N LEU A 60 -33.16 34.67 -30.95
CA LEU A 60 -33.55 33.59 -31.86
C LEU A 60 -34.15 34.18 -33.13
N PRO A 61 -33.86 33.57 -34.30
CA PRO A 61 -34.90 33.36 -35.28
C PRO A 61 -35.02 31.88 -35.66
N SER A 62 -36.27 31.40 -35.64
CA SER A 62 -36.70 30.15 -36.28
C SER A 62 -36.70 30.31 -37.81
N ALA A 63 -36.11 29.38 -38.54
CA ALA A 63 -36.49 29.07 -39.93
C ALA A 63 -35.86 27.74 -40.41
N VAL A 64 -36.69 26.70 -40.46
CA VAL A 64 -36.88 25.72 -41.55
C VAL A 64 -35.77 25.63 -42.61
N ALA A 65 -35.14 24.44 -42.74
CA ALA A 65 -35.09 23.61 -43.96
C ALA A 65 -34.01 22.51 -43.86
N ALA A 66 -34.44 21.24 -43.79
CA ALA A 66 -33.78 20.14 -44.50
C ALA A 66 -34.45 20.04 -45.90
N PRO A 67 -33.91 19.36 -46.94
CA PRO A 67 -32.88 18.31 -46.95
C PRO A 67 -31.83 18.41 -48.10
N SER A 68 -30.79 17.56 -48.09
CA SER A 68 -30.35 16.74 -49.24
C SER A 68 -28.96 16.11 -49.03
N ALA A 69 -28.98 14.77 -48.89
CA ALA A 69 -28.15 13.75 -49.56
C ALA A 69 -26.59 13.74 -49.51
N PRO A 70 -25.98 12.54 -49.72
CA PRO A 70 -24.69 12.13 -49.17
C PRO A 70 -23.56 12.07 -50.20
N THR A 71 -22.29 12.05 -49.77
CA THR A 71 -21.15 11.55 -50.57
C THR A 71 -19.99 11.06 -49.69
N SER A 72 -19.80 9.73 -49.71
CA SER A 72 -18.56 8.91 -49.79
C SER A 72 -17.23 9.51 -49.28
N ALA A 73 -16.60 8.96 -48.22
CA ALA A 73 -15.66 7.80 -48.18
C ALA A 73 -14.20 8.28 -47.95
N PRO A 74 -13.18 7.46 -47.59
CA PRO A 74 -13.11 6.18 -46.86
C PRO A 74 -12.10 6.18 -45.67
N SER A 75 -12.19 5.17 -44.79
CA SER A 75 -11.10 4.63 -43.93
C SER A 75 -10.31 3.57 -44.74
N PRO A 76 -9.19 2.91 -44.33
CA PRO A 76 -8.37 2.96 -43.10
C PRO A 76 -6.82 2.93 -43.36
N ALA A 77 -5.98 3.01 -42.32
CA ALA A 77 -4.78 2.16 -42.23
C ALA A 77 -4.12 2.17 -40.83
N PRO A 78 -3.65 0.99 -40.34
CA PRO A 78 -2.95 0.80 -39.07
C PRO A 78 -1.42 0.87 -39.25
N VAL A 79 -0.67 1.23 -38.20
CA VAL A 79 0.80 1.23 -38.25
C VAL A 79 1.41 0.56 -37.02
N VAL A 80 1.88 -0.68 -37.21
CA VAL A 80 2.98 -1.37 -36.50
C VAL A 80 3.53 -2.31 -37.60
N PRO A 81 4.85 -2.44 -37.91
CA PRO A 81 5.89 -2.93 -36.98
C PRO A 81 7.34 -2.43 -37.18
N GLY A 82 8.15 -2.50 -36.12
CA GLY A 82 9.60 -2.25 -36.17
C GLY A 82 10.38 -3.11 -35.19
N LEU A 83 10.86 -4.26 -35.66
CA LEU A 83 11.89 -5.09 -35.03
C LEU A 83 13.27 -4.48 -35.32
N SER A 84 14.14 -4.32 -34.32
CA SER A 84 15.58 -4.45 -34.53
C SER A 84 16.30 -4.78 -33.22
N GLY A 85 16.97 -5.93 -33.21
CA GLY A 85 17.77 -6.43 -32.10
C GLY A 85 19.13 -5.76 -32.03
N ARG A 86 19.67 -5.63 -30.82
CA ARG A 86 21.08 -5.32 -30.59
C ARG A 86 21.66 -6.31 -29.60
N ALA A 87 22.26 -7.37 -30.14
CA ALA A 87 23.18 -8.26 -29.45
C ALA A 87 24.62 -7.69 -29.56
N SER A 88 25.36 -7.68 -28.45
CA SER A 88 26.82 -7.51 -28.30
C SER A 88 27.12 -7.68 -26.80
N GLY A 89 28.03 -8.49 -26.24
CA GLY A 89 29.00 -9.48 -26.72
C GLY A 89 30.04 -9.76 -25.61
N LEU A 90 30.26 -11.05 -25.27
CA LEU A 90 31.50 -11.75 -24.80
C LEU A 90 32.22 -11.34 -23.47
N PRO A 91 33.09 -12.20 -22.84
CA PRO A 91 33.75 -13.43 -23.32
C PRO A 91 33.67 -14.70 -22.40
N PRO A 92 34.20 -15.86 -22.85
CA PRO A 92 34.22 -17.14 -22.12
C PRO A 92 35.52 -17.33 -21.33
N SER A 93 35.49 -18.17 -20.29
CA SER A 93 36.71 -18.70 -19.66
C SER A 93 36.61 -20.22 -19.50
N THR A 94 37.41 -20.90 -20.32
CA THR A 94 37.75 -22.33 -20.24
C THR A 94 39.16 -22.47 -19.71
N ALA A 95 39.40 -23.38 -18.76
CA ALA A 95 40.66 -24.12 -18.66
C ALA A 95 40.50 -25.42 -17.84
N PRO A 96 41.36 -26.44 -18.07
CA PRO A 96 41.11 -27.86 -17.79
C PRO A 96 42.00 -28.43 -16.67
N GLY A 97 41.70 -29.65 -16.20
CA GLY A 97 42.55 -30.37 -15.25
C GLY A 97 42.19 -31.84 -15.08
N SER A 98 42.95 -32.69 -15.79
CA SER A 98 42.96 -34.15 -15.75
C SER A 98 43.60 -34.70 -14.46
N GLY A 99 43.13 -35.86 -13.97
CA GLY A 99 43.82 -36.62 -12.92
C GLY A 99 43.03 -37.81 -12.36
N SER A 100 43.24 -38.99 -12.94
CA SER A 100 42.95 -40.33 -12.37
C SER A 100 44.29 -41.10 -12.41
N PRO A 101 44.69 -41.91 -11.41
CA PRO A 101 44.15 -43.27 -11.26
C PRO A 101 44.06 -43.87 -9.82
N SER A 102 43.10 -44.79 -9.68
CA SER A 102 43.11 -46.12 -9.03
C SER A 102 43.77 -46.36 -7.65
N ALA A 103 42.94 -46.75 -6.67
CA ALA A 103 43.19 -47.92 -5.80
C ALA A 103 41.90 -48.33 -5.05
N ALA A 104 41.58 -49.63 -5.09
CA ALA A 104 40.61 -50.34 -4.24
C ALA A 104 41.36 -51.52 -3.58
N PRO A 105 40.77 -52.33 -2.68
CA PRO A 105 39.61 -52.16 -1.80
C PRO A 105 39.94 -52.50 -0.31
N THR A 106 39.12 -52.03 0.65
CA THR A 106 39.01 -52.70 1.96
C THR A 106 37.55 -52.75 2.39
N VAL A 107 37.12 -53.98 2.69
CA VAL A 107 35.80 -54.44 3.11
C VAL A 107 35.45 -53.92 4.51
N GLY A 108 34.22 -53.44 4.69
CA GLY A 108 33.60 -53.22 5.98
C GLY A 108 32.10 -52.93 5.80
N PRO A 109 31.18 -53.79 6.28
CA PRO A 109 29.75 -53.54 6.16
C PRO A 109 29.31 -52.62 7.30
N ILE A 110 29.02 -51.35 7.00
CA ILE A 110 28.23 -50.51 7.89
C ILE A 110 27.00 -50.08 7.11
N THR A 111 25.88 -50.72 7.45
CA THR A 111 24.52 -50.44 6.99
C THR A 111 24.20 -48.96 7.14
N LYS A 112 24.27 -48.22 6.03
CA LYS A 112 23.72 -46.87 5.91
C LYS A 112 22.20 -47.03 5.77
N PRO A 113 21.37 -46.40 6.62
CA PRO A 113 19.95 -46.32 6.31
C PRO A 113 19.83 -45.38 5.11
N THR A 114 19.58 -45.95 3.94
CA THR A 114 19.03 -45.21 2.81
C THR A 114 17.65 -44.73 3.26
N ALA A 115 17.59 -43.51 3.79
CA ALA A 115 16.33 -42.80 3.93
C ALA A 115 15.84 -42.53 2.50
N THR A 116 15.10 -43.49 1.97
CA THR A 116 14.24 -43.31 0.80
C THR A 116 13.31 -42.17 1.16
N ARG A 117 13.64 -40.95 0.72
CA ARG A 117 12.77 -39.79 0.79
C ARG A 117 11.62 -40.10 -0.15
N SER A 118 10.59 -40.76 0.40
CA SER A 118 9.30 -40.91 -0.24
C SER A 118 8.89 -39.52 -0.70
N PRO A 119 8.45 -39.33 -1.97
CA PRO A 119 7.84 -38.07 -2.36
C PRO A 119 6.66 -37.88 -1.41
N SER A 120 6.78 -36.90 -0.51
CA SER A 120 5.68 -36.47 0.34
C SER A 120 4.58 -36.06 -0.62
N ARG A 121 3.53 -36.88 -0.68
CA ARG A 121 2.31 -36.59 -1.40
C ARG A 121 1.86 -35.23 -0.91
N ALA A 122 1.95 -34.21 -1.76
CA ALA A 122 1.50 -32.87 -1.43
C ALA A 122 0.12 -33.00 -0.80
N ALA A 123 -0.05 -32.48 0.42
CA ALA A 123 -1.30 -32.53 1.15
C ALA A 123 -2.36 -31.79 0.33
N SER A 124 -3.08 -32.53 -0.52
CA SER A 124 -4.19 -32.04 -1.30
C SER A 124 -5.36 -31.85 -0.35
N GLY A 125 -5.36 -30.74 0.38
CA GLY A 125 -6.41 -30.42 1.34
C GLY A 125 -6.20 -29.14 2.12
N GLN A 126 -4.97 -28.60 2.18
CA GLN A 126 -4.76 -27.33 2.85
C GLN A 126 -5.01 -26.14 1.90
N PRO A 127 -5.73 -25.10 2.36
CA PRO A 127 -5.89 -23.89 1.59
C PRO A 127 -4.54 -23.25 1.30
N ALA A 128 -4.34 -22.81 0.05
CA ALA A 128 -3.07 -22.20 -0.37
C ALA A 128 -2.77 -20.88 0.38
N MET A 129 -3.82 -20.12 0.67
CA MET A 129 -3.75 -18.90 1.48
C MET A 129 -4.71 -19.06 2.66
N THR A 130 -4.27 -18.67 3.85
CA THR A 130 -5.11 -18.64 5.05
C THR A 130 -5.10 -17.24 5.65
N GLY A 131 -6.21 -16.87 6.30
CA GLY A 131 -6.38 -15.55 6.91
C GLY A 131 -6.81 -15.63 8.37
N ARG A 132 -6.36 -14.68 9.18
CA ARG A 132 -6.84 -14.46 10.54
C ARG A 132 -7.22 -12.99 10.72
N TYR A 133 -8.47 -12.77 11.07
CA TYR A 133 -9.03 -11.49 11.43
C TYR A 133 -8.71 -11.14 12.89
N ARG A 134 -8.45 -9.87 13.16
CA ARG A 134 -8.47 -9.29 14.50
C ARG A 134 -8.73 -7.79 14.44
N VAL A 135 -9.25 -7.24 15.54
CA VAL A 135 -9.24 -5.81 15.78
C VAL A 135 -7.92 -5.44 16.46
N VAL A 136 -7.19 -4.48 15.88
CA VAL A 136 -5.89 -4.03 16.40
C VAL A 136 -6.06 -2.83 17.32
N GLN A 137 -7.00 -1.94 17.00
CA GLN A 137 -7.29 -0.75 17.80
C GLN A 137 -8.75 -0.37 17.64
N SER A 138 -9.39 0.05 18.73
CA SER A 138 -10.73 0.63 18.73
C SER A 138 -10.70 2.04 19.31
N PHE A 139 -11.58 2.90 18.82
CA PHE A 139 -11.77 4.26 19.29
C PHE A 139 -13.25 4.66 19.12
N ASP A 140 -13.62 5.84 19.59
CA ASP A 140 -15.00 6.30 19.47
C ASP A 140 -15.40 6.44 18.00
N GLY A 141 -16.49 5.77 17.62
CA GLY A 141 -17.02 5.76 16.26
C GLY A 141 -16.30 4.88 15.23
N GLY A 142 -15.19 4.20 15.57
CA GLY A 142 -14.46 3.38 14.60
C GLY A 142 -13.38 2.46 15.16
N PHE A 143 -12.76 1.68 14.28
CA PHE A 143 -11.68 0.77 14.65
C PHE A 143 -10.71 0.52 13.48
N ILE A 144 -9.50 0.08 13.81
CA ILE A 144 -8.54 -0.48 12.87
C ILE A 144 -8.57 -1.99 13.00
N GLY A 145 -9.04 -2.66 11.95
CA GLY A 145 -8.97 -4.11 11.81
C GLY A 145 -7.73 -4.53 11.04
N GLU A 146 -7.38 -5.80 11.20
CA GLU A 146 -6.29 -6.45 10.48
C GLU A 146 -6.71 -7.86 10.05
N VAL A 147 -6.38 -8.19 8.81
CA VAL A 147 -6.35 -9.57 8.32
C VAL A 147 -4.89 -9.94 8.08
N SER A 148 -4.37 -10.83 8.93
CA SER A 148 -3.04 -11.43 8.76
C SER A 148 -3.17 -12.67 7.88
N MET A 149 -2.35 -12.77 6.85
CA MET A 149 -2.44 -13.83 5.86
C MET A 149 -1.13 -14.57 5.72
N VAL A 150 -1.20 -15.88 5.50
CA VAL A 150 -0.04 -16.76 5.32
C VAL A 150 -0.20 -17.59 4.06
N ASN A 151 0.83 -17.60 3.21
CA ASN A 151 0.90 -18.44 2.02
C ASN A 151 1.45 -19.82 2.40
N GLY A 152 0.56 -20.82 2.50
CA GLY A 152 0.93 -22.21 2.78
C GLY A 152 1.33 -23.00 1.53
N SER A 153 1.32 -22.38 0.34
CA SER A 153 1.66 -23.05 -0.90
C SER A 153 3.17 -23.06 -1.19
N ALA A 154 3.59 -23.89 -2.13
CA ALA A 154 4.98 -23.99 -2.57
C ALA A 154 5.41 -22.91 -3.60
N ARG A 155 4.52 -21.95 -3.93
CA ARG A 155 4.78 -20.91 -4.94
C ARG A 155 4.43 -19.53 -4.40
N SER A 156 5.07 -18.48 -4.93
CA SER A 156 4.62 -17.11 -4.69
C SER A 156 3.23 -16.91 -5.29
N ARG A 157 2.35 -16.19 -4.58
CA ARG A 157 0.97 -15.94 -5.02
C ARG A 157 0.46 -14.59 -4.55
N GLY A 158 -0.32 -13.92 -5.41
CA GLY A 158 -1.21 -12.85 -4.99
C GLY A 158 -2.39 -13.38 -4.17
N TRP A 159 -3.12 -12.47 -3.54
CA TRP A 159 -4.21 -12.78 -2.63
C TRP A 159 -5.33 -11.74 -2.74
N THR A 160 -6.55 -12.15 -2.42
CA THR A 160 -7.73 -11.28 -2.39
C THR A 160 -8.47 -11.46 -1.07
N VAL A 161 -8.69 -10.37 -0.34
CA VAL A 161 -9.52 -10.36 0.88
C VAL A 161 -10.91 -9.85 0.51
N TRP A 162 -11.94 -10.51 1.01
CA TRP A 162 -13.32 -10.04 0.97
C TRP A 162 -13.85 -9.97 2.40
N LEU A 163 -14.40 -8.81 2.76
CA LEU A 163 -14.92 -8.51 4.09
C LEU A 163 -16.31 -7.90 3.96
N ASP A 164 -17.27 -8.46 4.69
CA ASP A 164 -18.63 -7.94 4.81
C ASP A 164 -18.99 -7.67 6.27
N PHE A 165 -19.51 -6.49 6.53
CA PHE A 165 -19.95 -6.01 7.83
C PHE A 165 -21.44 -5.67 7.78
N SER A 166 -22.08 -5.58 8.95
CA SER A 166 -23.46 -5.09 9.05
C SER A 166 -23.54 -3.56 8.88
N GLY A 167 -22.98 -3.03 7.79
CA GLY A 167 -22.86 -1.62 7.49
C GLY A 167 -21.53 -0.99 7.89
N GLY A 168 -21.53 0.34 7.96
CA GLY A 168 -20.36 1.16 8.22
C GLY A 168 -19.69 1.70 6.96
N ARG A 169 -18.56 2.37 7.15
CA ARG A 169 -17.83 3.05 6.08
C ARG A 169 -16.36 2.69 6.16
N LEU A 170 -15.82 2.15 5.07
CA LEU A 170 -14.38 1.99 4.92
C LEU A 170 -13.76 3.37 4.66
N VAL A 171 -12.85 3.79 5.53
CA VAL A 171 -12.09 5.04 5.39
C VAL A 171 -10.85 4.81 4.54
N THR A 172 -10.10 3.74 4.85
CA THR A 172 -8.87 3.38 4.14
C THR A 172 -8.51 1.92 4.41
N ALA A 173 -7.76 1.32 3.49
CA ALA A 173 -7.17 -0.01 3.61
C ALA A 173 -5.75 0.01 3.04
N TRP A 174 -4.80 -0.59 3.75
CA TRP A 174 -3.39 -0.59 3.38
C TRP A 174 -2.69 -1.86 3.81
N VAL A 175 -1.63 -2.20 3.10
CA VAL A 175 -0.74 -3.31 3.46
C VAL A 175 0.54 -2.76 4.08
N GLU A 176 0.98 -3.35 5.18
CA GLU A 176 2.21 -2.89 5.85
C GLU A 176 3.47 -3.36 5.10
N GLY A 177 4.41 -2.43 4.86
CA GLY A 177 5.76 -2.73 4.38
C GLY A 177 5.89 -3.20 2.93
N VAL A 178 4.80 -3.19 2.14
CA VAL A 178 4.79 -3.66 0.74
C VAL A 178 4.00 -2.74 -0.18
N PRO A 179 4.20 -2.82 -1.51
CA PRO A 179 3.37 -2.14 -2.49
C PRO A 179 1.88 -2.38 -2.28
N GLN A 180 1.10 -1.31 -2.43
CA GLN A 180 -0.34 -1.33 -2.20
C GLN A 180 -1.08 -2.00 -3.35
N GLY A 181 -2.19 -2.65 -3.02
CA GLY A 181 -3.14 -3.24 -3.95
C GLY A 181 -4.29 -2.31 -4.32
N THR A 182 -5.38 -2.90 -4.81
CA THR A 182 -6.59 -2.19 -5.22
C THR A 182 -7.75 -2.55 -4.30
N VAL A 183 -8.47 -1.54 -3.81
CA VAL A 183 -9.68 -1.71 -3.01
C VAL A 183 -10.93 -1.44 -3.85
N ARG A 184 -11.97 -2.24 -3.66
CA ARG A 184 -13.31 -2.05 -4.23
C ARG A 184 -14.33 -2.14 -3.10
N GLN A 185 -15.06 -1.06 -2.87
CA GLN A 185 -16.12 -1.02 -1.85
C GLN A 185 -17.45 -1.48 -2.44
N PHE A 186 -18.28 -2.09 -1.61
CA PHE A 186 -19.66 -2.44 -1.90
C PHE A 186 -20.51 -2.22 -0.64
N ASP A 187 -21.82 -2.41 -0.73
CA ASP A 187 -22.71 -2.16 0.39
C ASP A 187 -22.35 -3.05 1.60
N GLY A 188 -21.91 -2.43 2.69
CA GLY A 188 -21.54 -3.12 3.92
C GLY A 188 -20.13 -3.70 3.95
N GLY A 189 -19.34 -3.62 2.88
CA GLY A 189 -18.05 -4.30 2.83
C GLY A 189 -17.08 -3.82 1.76
N PHE A 190 -15.99 -4.56 1.60
CA PHE A 190 -14.99 -4.30 0.58
C PHE A 190 -14.21 -5.55 0.18
N THR A 191 -13.70 -5.50 -1.06
CA THR A 191 -12.72 -6.43 -1.60
C THR A 191 -11.38 -5.73 -1.73
N TYR A 192 -10.31 -6.36 -1.28
CA TYR A 192 -8.94 -5.91 -1.48
C TYR A 192 -8.16 -6.93 -2.29
N VAL A 193 -7.64 -6.51 -3.46
CA VAL A 193 -6.79 -7.35 -4.32
C VAL A 193 -5.34 -6.92 -4.14
N SER A 194 -4.46 -7.85 -3.81
CA SER A 194 -3.05 -7.60 -3.55
C SER A 194 -2.33 -6.93 -4.73
N GLY A 195 -1.46 -5.97 -4.45
CA GLY A 195 -0.50 -5.44 -5.43
C GLY A 195 0.81 -6.23 -5.51
N VAL A 196 0.99 -7.22 -4.63
CA VAL A 196 2.20 -8.03 -4.51
C VAL A 196 1.88 -9.50 -4.28
N GLU A 197 2.83 -10.34 -4.68
CA GLU A 197 2.80 -11.75 -4.31
C GLU A 197 3.51 -11.99 -2.98
N VAL A 198 2.99 -12.94 -2.20
CA VAL A 198 3.61 -13.42 -0.97
C VAL A 198 4.38 -14.69 -1.29
N SER A 199 5.65 -14.75 -0.90
CA SER A 199 6.51 -15.93 -1.12
C SER A 199 5.99 -17.19 -0.39
N PRO A 200 6.43 -18.39 -0.77
CA PRO A 200 6.10 -19.64 -0.05
C PRO A 200 6.44 -19.53 1.44
N GLY A 201 5.47 -19.83 2.31
CA GLY A 201 5.63 -19.69 3.77
C GLY A 201 5.67 -18.25 4.29
N GLY A 202 5.56 -17.26 3.40
CA GLY A 202 5.55 -15.84 3.75
C GLY A 202 4.22 -15.38 4.35
N SER A 203 4.25 -14.22 4.99
CA SER A 203 3.09 -13.59 5.60
C SER A 203 2.97 -12.12 5.24
N VAL A 204 1.74 -11.61 5.26
CA VAL A 204 1.43 -10.21 5.00
C VAL A 204 0.22 -9.78 5.84
N SER A 205 0.18 -8.50 6.22
CA SER A 205 -0.91 -7.92 7.02
C SER A 205 -1.63 -6.84 6.24
N LEU A 206 -2.91 -7.06 5.96
CA LEU A 206 -3.83 -6.02 5.48
C LEU A 206 -4.48 -5.36 6.69
N ARG A 207 -4.32 -4.04 6.81
CA ARG A 207 -5.01 -3.23 7.80
C ARG A 207 -6.04 -2.33 7.14
N PHE A 208 -7.09 -2.02 7.87
CA PHE A 208 -8.15 -1.15 7.39
C PHE A 208 -8.79 -0.39 8.53
N HIS A 209 -9.29 0.80 8.22
CA HIS A 209 -10.02 1.65 9.13
C HIS A 209 -11.49 1.66 8.72
N LEU A 210 -12.37 1.21 9.62
CA LEU A 210 -13.82 1.28 9.49
C LEU A 210 -14.41 2.23 10.53
N GLU A 211 -15.38 3.01 10.10
CA GLU A 211 -16.24 3.82 10.96
C GLU A 211 -17.66 3.24 10.96
N ARG A 212 -18.37 3.36 12.08
CA ARG A 212 -19.80 3.01 12.21
C ARG A 212 -20.12 1.56 11.79
N ALA A 213 -19.18 0.64 11.98
CA ALA A 213 -19.33 -0.79 11.72
C ALA A 213 -19.20 -1.60 13.03
N SER A 214 -19.74 -2.82 13.05
CA SER A 214 -19.44 -3.80 14.10
C SER A 214 -17.97 -4.23 14.04
N HIS A 215 -17.38 -4.56 15.19
CA HIS A 215 -16.03 -5.13 15.27
C HIS A 215 -15.94 -6.56 14.71
N THR A 216 -17.08 -7.25 14.55
CA THR A 216 -17.14 -8.59 13.96
C THR A 216 -17.74 -8.48 12.57
N PRO A 217 -17.01 -8.86 11.50
CA PRO A 217 -17.57 -8.98 10.18
C PRO A 217 -18.55 -10.16 10.12
N ARG A 218 -19.58 -10.03 9.28
CA ARG A 218 -20.50 -11.13 8.96
C ARG A 218 -19.78 -12.24 8.22
N GLU A 219 -18.86 -11.85 7.35
CA GLU A 219 -18.04 -12.79 6.61
C GLU A 219 -16.69 -12.16 6.24
N CYS A 220 -15.66 -12.99 6.31
CA CYS A 220 -14.28 -12.65 5.96
C CYS A 220 -13.72 -13.84 5.21
N THR A 221 -13.21 -13.62 4.00
CA THR A 221 -12.52 -14.63 3.23
C THR A 221 -11.21 -14.11 2.63
N VAL A 222 -10.27 -15.03 2.45
CA VAL A 222 -9.00 -14.81 1.73
C VAL A 222 -8.93 -15.84 0.62
N ASP A 223 -8.95 -15.40 -0.63
CA ASP A 223 -9.09 -16.27 -1.81
C ASP A 223 -10.27 -17.25 -1.71
N GLY A 224 -11.38 -16.80 -1.09
CA GLY A 224 -12.58 -17.62 -0.84
C GLY A 224 -12.51 -18.53 0.39
N VAL A 225 -11.38 -18.57 1.10
CA VAL A 225 -11.19 -19.35 2.33
C VAL A 225 -11.58 -18.50 3.54
N ARG A 226 -12.46 -19.00 4.41
CA ARG A 226 -12.89 -18.24 5.59
C ARG A 226 -11.72 -17.88 6.51
N CYS A 227 -11.73 -16.63 6.97
CA CYS A 227 -10.81 -16.17 7.99
C CYS A 227 -11.12 -16.83 9.33
N THR A 228 -10.09 -16.99 10.16
CA THR A 228 -10.22 -17.38 11.56
C THR A 228 -10.29 -16.14 12.47
N GLY A 229 -10.85 -16.27 13.67
CA GLY A 229 -10.86 -15.20 14.68
C GLY A 229 -11.96 -14.13 14.53
N LEU A 230 -13.09 -14.50 13.92
CA LEU A 230 -14.29 -13.66 13.83
C LEU A 230 -15.01 -13.53 15.18
#